data_AF-A0A7W1U283-F1
#
_entry.id   AF-A0A7W1U283-F1
#
_cell.length_a   1.000
_cell.length_b   1.000
_cell.length_c   1.000
_cell.angle_alpha   90.00
_cell.angle_beta   90.00
_cell.angle_gamma   90.00
#
_symmetry.space_group_name_H-M   'P 1'
#
loop_
_entity.id
_entity.type
_entity.pdbx_description
1 polymer ?
#
loop_
_entity_poly.entity_id
_entity_poly.type
_entity_poly.pdbx_seq_one_letter_code
_entity_poly.pdbx_strand_id
1 'polypeptide(L)'
;MFRKFVLGLFVGCLSVMSSVEAYASDQAYHELDQLAVQAGTDKSSVFHNYTKVYARYFQALREQPMKFLEIGIFQGNSVKLWESYFTKADLHFIDIDNSRIQYFSERSHYYFLDQANSVALNSFAAGLGGDFDIIIDDGGHLMDQQIISFKTLFPYLKSGGYYVIEDLHTSYWKGFGGGGTLSMPKSGPNTCTEFLKGLVDDVNYTAAVTACADSDKISQEIRRRLSTYQKDIESIHFYQSLCIIIKK
;
A
#
# COMPACT_ATOMS: atom_id res chain seq x y z
N MET A 1 53.14 -7.30 -30.52
CA MET A 1 52.31 -6.25 -31.15
C MET A 1 50.94 -6.28 -30.47
N PHE A 2 50.62 -5.24 -29.69
CA PHE A 2 49.32 -4.83 -29.13
C PHE A 2 48.27 -5.86 -28.63
N ARG A 3 47.98 -5.85 -27.32
CA ARG A 3 46.74 -5.27 -26.74
C ARG A 3 46.75 -5.28 -25.20
N LYS A 4 46.76 -4.08 -24.61
CA LYS A 4 46.24 -3.75 -23.26
C LYS A 4 44.79 -3.25 -23.40
N PHE A 5 44.08 -3.12 -22.27
CA PHE A 5 42.77 -2.46 -22.02
C PHE A 5 41.54 -3.37 -22.23
N VAL A 6 40.52 -3.46 -21.36
CA VAL A 6 40.04 -2.67 -20.21
C VAL A 6 39.37 -3.65 -19.23
N LEU A 7 39.82 -3.76 -17.98
CA LEU A 7 39.05 -4.43 -16.92
C LEU A 7 39.33 -3.74 -15.59
N GLY A 8 38.84 -2.51 -15.44
CA GLY A 8 39.08 -1.70 -14.25
C GLY A 8 38.09 -0.56 -13.98
N LEU A 9 37.09 -0.34 -14.84
CA LEU A 9 36.14 0.77 -14.68
C LEU A 9 34.72 0.38 -14.27
N PHE A 10 34.37 -0.90 -14.20
CA PHE A 10 32.98 -1.30 -13.91
C PHE A 10 32.65 -1.41 -12.41
N VAL A 11 33.63 -1.68 -11.54
CA VAL A 11 33.36 -1.88 -10.09
C VAL A 11 33.08 -0.54 -9.36
N GLY A 12 33.75 0.54 -9.76
CA GLY A 12 33.55 1.86 -9.13
C GLY A 12 32.23 2.54 -9.47
N CYS A 13 31.64 2.25 -10.65
CA CYS A 13 30.37 2.86 -11.06
C CYS A 13 29.18 2.28 -10.27
N LEU A 14 29.17 0.94 -10.07
CA LEU A 14 28.13 0.25 -9.29
C LEU A 14 28.13 0.65 -7.81
N SER A 15 29.30 0.77 -7.17
CA SER A 15 29.36 1.19 -5.76
C SER A 15 28.89 2.62 -5.56
N VAL A 16 29.22 3.52 -6.49
CA VAL A 16 28.78 4.93 -6.44
C VAL A 16 27.27 5.02 -6.68
N MET A 17 26.72 4.32 -7.67
CA MET A 17 25.26 4.29 -7.89
C MET A 17 24.50 3.76 -6.67
N SER A 18 24.96 2.67 -6.06
CA SER A 18 24.33 2.14 -4.84
C SER A 18 24.38 3.11 -3.66
N SER A 19 25.46 3.90 -3.53
CA SER A 19 25.59 4.93 -2.49
C SER A 19 24.69 6.15 -2.76
N VAL A 20 24.47 6.50 -4.02
CA VAL A 20 23.58 7.60 -4.42
C VAL A 20 22.12 7.21 -4.21
N GLU A 21 21.74 5.97 -4.56
CA GLU A 21 20.39 5.43 -4.32
C GLU A 21 20.10 5.31 -2.82
N ALA A 22 21.06 4.83 -2.03
CA ALA A 22 20.91 4.77 -0.57
C ALA A 22 20.76 6.16 0.04
N TYR A 23 21.55 7.14 -0.40
CA TYR A 23 21.48 8.53 0.06
C TYR A 23 20.14 9.19 -0.32
N ALA A 24 19.68 9.01 -1.57
CA ALA A 24 18.40 9.53 -2.02
C ALA A 24 17.22 8.91 -1.25
N SER A 25 17.28 7.61 -0.99
CA SER A 25 16.28 6.92 -0.16
C SER A 25 16.27 7.42 1.28
N ASP A 26 17.43 7.77 1.84
CA ASP A 26 17.55 8.29 3.21
C ASP A 26 17.00 9.72 3.31
N GLN A 27 17.28 10.56 2.30
CA GLN A 27 16.73 11.91 2.20
C GLN A 27 15.20 11.87 2.04
N ALA A 28 14.67 11.03 1.15
CA ALA A 28 13.22 10.90 0.94
C ALA A 28 12.50 10.45 2.23
N TYR A 29 13.12 9.54 2.99
CA TYR A 29 12.63 9.14 4.30
C TYR A 29 12.59 10.32 5.28
N HIS A 30 13.71 11.03 5.45
CA HIS A 30 13.78 12.14 6.40
C HIS A 30 12.79 13.25 6.09
N GLU A 31 12.58 13.58 4.81
CA GLU A 31 11.62 14.61 4.41
C GLU A 31 10.17 14.18 4.70
N LEU A 32 9.78 12.95 4.34
CA LEU A 32 8.44 12.43 4.64
C LEU A 32 8.21 12.31 6.16
N ASP A 33 9.22 11.84 6.89
CA ASP A 33 9.13 11.64 8.33
C ASP A 33 9.00 12.97 9.09
N GLN A 34 9.76 14.00 8.68
CA GLN A 34 9.63 15.33 9.26
C GLN A 34 8.21 15.90 9.10
N LEU A 35 7.61 15.74 7.92
CA LEU A 35 6.21 16.14 7.70
C LEU A 35 5.25 15.33 8.58
N ALA A 36 5.47 14.03 8.73
CA ALA A 36 4.62 13.17 9.56
C ALA A 36 4.69 13.55 11.04
N VAL A 37 5.89 13.87 11.55
CA VAL A 37 6.10 14.39 12.92
C VAL A 37 5.38 15.72 13.11
N GLN A 38 5.51 16.65 12.16
CA GLN A 38 4.85 17.97 12.21
C GLN A 38 3.33 17.84 12.15
N ALA A 39 2.82 16.91 11.37
CA ALA A 39 1.40 16.62 11.23
C ALA A 39 0.80 15.95 12.48
N GLY A 40 1.63 15.35 13.34
CA GLY A 40 1.21 14.65 14.54
C GLY A 40 0.55 13.30 14.26
N THR A 41 0.89 12.66 13.13
CA THR A 41 0.43 11.30 12.82
C THR A 41 1.39 10.27 13.43
N ASP A 42 0.81 9.16 13.86
CA ASP A 42 1.48 7.96 14.35
C ASP A 42 2.27 7.19 13.28
N LYS A 43 2.09 7.51 12.00
CA LYS A 43 2.90 6.98 10.88
C LYS A 43 4.38 7.36 10.97
N SER A 44 4.69 8.43 11.71
CA SER A 44 6.04 8.95 11.88
C SER A 44 6.95 8.04 12.71
N SER A 45 8.25 8.33 12.69
CA SER A 45 9.29 7.68 13.48
C SER A 45 9.09 7.77 14.99
N VAL A 46 8.22 8.67 15.47
CA VAL A 46 7.87 8.81 16.89
C VAL A 46 7.01 7.64 17.38
N PHE A 47 6.32 6.93 16.47
CA PHE A 47 5.53 5.75 16.81
C PHE A 47 5.76 4.58 15.86
N HIS A 48 5.03 4.47 14.74
CA HIS A 48 5.11 3.29 13.87
C HIS A 48 6.30 3.28 12.92
N ASN A 49 6.80 4.45 12.53
CA ASN A 49 7.84 4.64 11.51
C ASN A 49 7.48 4.03 10.13
N TYR A 50 6.19 4.00 9.78
CA TYR A 50 5.73 3.58 8.46
C TYR A 50 6.24 4.51 7.34
N THR A 51 6.55 5.77 7.66
CA THR A 51 7.24 6.73 6.76
C THR A 51 8.51 6.16 6.13
N LYS A 52 9.26 5.32 6.86
CA LYS A 52 10.45 4.63 6.32
C LYS A 52 10.12 3.66 5.19
N VAL A 53 8.98 3.00 5.27
CA VAL A 53 8.49 2.12 4.19
C VAL A 53 7.91 2.98 3.08
N TYR A 54 7.03 3.93 3.39
CA TYR A 54 6.37 4.79 2.43
C TYR A 54 7.36 5.54 1.52
N ALA A 55 8.44 6.08 2.07
CA ALA A 55 9.45 6.80 1.29
C ALA A 55 10.01 5.95 0.13
N ARG A 56 10.17 4.64 0.32
CA ARG A 56 10.71 3.74 -0.72
C ARG A 56 9.81 3.66 -1.95
N TYR A 57 8.50 3.59 -1.72
CA TYR A 57 7.50 3.38 -2.79
C TYR A 57 6.95 4.71 -3.34
N PHE A 58 6.81 5.72 -2.47
CA PHE A 58 6.06 6.93 -2.80
C PHE A 58 6.93 8.09 -3.29
N GLN A 59 8.25 8.04 -3.06
CA GLN A 59 9.16 9.14 -3.46
C GLN A 59 9.04 9.50 -4.94
N ALA A 60 8.86 8.52 -5.83
CA ALA A 60 8.74 8.74 -7.27
C ALA A 60 7.42 9.42 -7.67
N LEU A 61 6.38 9.29 -6.83
CA LEU A 61 5.05 9.84 -7.07
C LEU A 61 4.85 11.22 -6.45
N ARG A 62 5.75 11.65 -5.56
CA ARG A 62 5.63 12.89 -4.77
C ARG A 62 5.24 14.12 -5.61
N GLU A 63 5.91 14.27 -6.75
CA GLU A 63 5.77 15.43 -7.62
C GLU A 63 4.83 15.19 -8.81
N GLN A 64 4.14 14.05 -8.85
CA GLN A 64 3.25 13.67 -9.95
C GLN A 64 1.80 14.06 -9.66
N PRO A 65 1.03 14.47 -10.67
CA PRO A 65 -0.42 14.43 -10.57
C PRO A 65 -0.85 12.96 -10.49
N MET A 66 -1.49 12.59 -9.39
CA MET A 66 -1.88 11.20 -9.11
C MET A 66 -3.16 11.19 -8.26
N LYS A 67 -3.88 10.08 -8.27
CA LYS A 67 -5.09 9.90 -7.46
C LYS A 67 -4.78 9.05 -6.24
N PHE A 68 -5.04 9.61 -5.07
CA PHE A 68 -4.75 9.01 -3.77
C PHE A 68 -6.02 8.75 -2.98
N LEU A 69 -6.10 7.61 -2.32
CA LEU A 69 -7.16 7.29 -1.37
C LEU A 69 -6.57 6.82 -0.04
N GLU A 70 -7.05 7.36 1.06
CA GLU A 70 -6.87 6.79 2.41
C GLU A 70 -8.23 6.53 3.06
N ILE A 71 -8.39 5.34 3.63
CA ILE A 71 -9.49 4.97 4.52
C ILE A 71 -9.00 5.14 5.96
N GLY A 72 -9.76 5.85 6.78
CA GLY A 72 -9.38 6.26 8.13
C GLY A 72 -8.86 7.70 8.14
N ILE A 73 -9.62 8.62 8.72
CA ILE A 73 -9.23 10.03 8.91
C ILE A 73 -8.97 10.32 10.39
N PHE A 74 -9.85 9.81 11.25
CA PHE A 74 -9.87 10.06 12.69
C PHE A 74 -9.83 11.56 13.03
N GLN A 75 -8.67 12.10 13.43
CA GLN A 75 -8.49 13.53 13.75
C GLN A 75 -8.00 14.37 12.57
N GLY A 76 -7.62 13.75 11.44
CA GLY A 76 -7.12 14.43 10.24
C GLY A 76 -5.60 14.70 10.25
N ASN A 77 -4.82 13.98 11.06
CA ASN A 77 -3.37 14.18 11.09
C ASN A 77 -2.68 13.58 9.85
N SER A 78 -3.13 12.43 9.35
CA SER A 78 -2.64 11.89 8.07
C SER A 78 -3.02 12.79 6.89
N VAL A 79 -4.18 13.45 6.92
CA VAL A 79 -4.58 14.44 5.91
C VAL A 79 -3.52 15.56 5.79
N LYS A 80 -3.09 16.15 6.92
CA LYS A 80 -2.01 17.15 6.95
C LYS A 80 -0.71 16.64 6.34
N LEU A 81 -0.36 15.38 6.63
CA LEU A 81 0.83 14.75 6.08
C LEU A 81 0.71 14.63 4.56
N TRP A 82 -0.35 13.99 4.07
CA TRP A 82 -0.51 13.68 2.67
C TRP A 82 -0.71 14.93 1.82
N GLU A 83 -1.38 15.97 2.33
CA GLU A 83 -1.50 17.21 1.59
C GLU A 83 -0.17 17.97 1.46
N SER A 84 0.68 17.89 2.48
CA SER A 84 1.99 18.54 2.47
C SER A 84 2.98 17.77 1.60
N TYR A 85 2.89 16.44 1.61
CA TYR A 85 3.80 15.59 0.86
C TYR A 85 3.44 15.49 -0.63
N PHE A 86 2.16 15.30 -0.97
CA PHE A 86 1.68 15.14 -2.34
C PHE A 86 0.97 16.38 -2.85
N THR A 87 1.74 17.42 -3.17
CA THR A 87 1.23 18.76 -3.50
C THR A 87 0.38 18.83 -4.77
N LYS A 88 0.51 17.86 -5.68
CA LYS A 88 -0.21 17.80 -6.97
C LYS A 88 -1.25 16.69 -7.06
N ALA A 89 -1.44 15.93 -5.98
CA ALA A 89 -2.37 14.80 -5.98
C ALA A 89 -3.84 15.22 -5.86
N ASP A 90 -4.72 14.42 -6.44
CA ASP A 90 -6.14 14.40 -6.16
C ASP A 90 -6.36 13.51 -4.92
N LEU A 91 -6.64 14.13 -3.78
CA LEU A 91 -6.64 13.48 -2.46
C LEU A 91 -8.06 13.15 -2.03
N HIS A 92 -8.35 11.86 -1.85
CA HIS A 92 -9.63 11.37 -1.34
C HIS A 92 -9.45 10.67 0.00
N PHE A 93 -10.38 10.92 0.92
CA PHE A 93 -10.38 10.35 2.26
C PHE A 93 -11.74 9.78 2.62
N ILE A 94 -11.75 8.59 3.21
CA ILE A 94 -12.94 7.93 3.72
C ILE A 94 -12.85 7.81 5.24
N ASP A 95 -13.93 8.12 5.94
CA ASP A 95 -14.13 7.71 7.34
C ASP A 95 -15.60 7.29 7.54
N ILE A 96 -15.94 6.65 8.64
CA ILE A 96 -17.33 6.25 8.93
C ILE A 96 -18.20 7.49 9.24
N ASP A 97 -17.62 8.50 9.88
CA ASP A 97 -18.27 9.77 10.20
C ASP A 97 -17.24 10.91 10.33
N ASN A 98 -17.71 12.14 10.59
CA ASN A 98 -16.86 13.32 10.71
C ASN A 98 -16.70 13.85 12.14
N SER A 99 -17.27 13.17 13.13
CA SER A 99 -17.42 13.70 14.49
C SER A 99 -16.10 13.91 15.23
N ARG A 100 -15.05 13.19 14.82
CA ARG A 100 -13.71 13.24 15.43
C ARG A 100 -12.72 14.07 14.65
N ILE A 101 -13.08 14.50 13.44
CA ILE A 101 -12.17 15.20 12.55
C ILE A 101 -11.96 16.61 13.07
N GLN A 102 -10.70 16.95 13.34
CA GLN A 102 -10.31 18.28 13.82
C GLN A 102 -9.65 19.12 12.72
N TYR A 103 -9.24 18.47 11.63
CA TYR A 103 -8.57 19.12 10.53
C TYR A 103 -9.15 18.66 9.19
N PHE A 104 -9.51 19.64 8.36
CA PHE A 104 -9.89 19.45 6.96
C PHE A 104 -8.98 20.32 6.09
N SER A 105 -8.28 19.70 5.15
CA SER A 105 -7.66 20.38 4.01
C SER A 105 -8.73 20.86 3.01
N GLU A 106 -8.57 22.08 2.51
CA GLU A 106 -9.41 22.65 1.44
C GLU A 106 -9.17 21.99 0.07
N ARG A 107 -8.04 21.29 -0.10
CA ARG A 107 -7.67 20.63 -1.36
C ARG A 107 -8.23 19.21 -1.48
N SER A 108 -8.69 18.63 -0.39
CA SER A 108 -9.04 17.23 -0.31
C SER A 108 -10.54 16.98 -0.37
N HIS A 109 -10.89 15.78 -0.79
CA HIS A 109 -12.26 15.29 -0.89
C HIS A 109 -12.55 14.28 0.22
N TYR A 110 -13.71 14.42 0.86
CA TYR A 110 -14.09 13.61 2.03
C TYR A 110 -15.39 12.86 1.79
N TYR A 111 -15.41 11.59 2.19
CA TYR A 111 -16.55 10.70 2.01
C TYR A 111 -16.83 9.98 3.33
N PHE A 112 -18.08 10.01 3.78
CA PHE A 112 -18.48 9.41 5.05
C PHE A 112 -19.28 8.14 4.79
N LEU A 113 -18.62 6.99 4.85
CA LEU A 113 -19.19 5.67 4.59
C LEU A 113 -18.44 4.58 5.36
N ASP A 114 -19.12 3.47 5.62
CA ASP A 114 -18.52 2.29 6.25
C ASP A 114 -17.67 1.51 5.22
N GLN A 115 -16.38 1.29 5.52
CA GLN A 115 -15.48 0.52 4.65
C GLN A 115 -15.89 -0.95 4.50
N ALA A 116 -16.66 -1.51 5.44
CA ALA A 116 -17.23 -2.86 5.32
C ALA A 116 -18.49 -2.90 4.44
N ASN A 117 -19.02 -1.76 4.00
CA ASN A 117 -20.12 -1.71 3.05
C ASN A 117 -19.60 -1.72 1.60
N SER A 118 -19.40 -2.93 1.07
CA SER A 118 -18.88 -3.13 -0.28
C SER A 118 -19.71 -2.45 -1.37
N VAL A 119 -21.03 -2.34 -1.21
CA VAL A 119 -21.89 -1.66 -2.20
C VAL A 119 -21.63 -0.17 -2.23
N ALA A 120 -21.55 0.47 -1.05
CA ALA A 120 -21.23 1.89 -0.94
C ALA A 120 -19.81 2.18 -1.45
N LEU A 121 -18.84 1.36 -1.05
CA LEU A 121 -17.42 1.52 -1.41
C LEU A 121 -17.19 1.32 -2.91
N ASN A 122 -17.87 0.34 -3.53
CA ASN A 122 -17.86 0.15 -4.98
C ASN A 122 -18.51 1.32 -5.71
N SER A 123 -19.65 1.81 -5.22
CA SER A 123 -20.34 2.97 -5.83
C SER A 123 -19.48 4.23 -5.77
N PHE A 124 -18.80 4.44 -4.65
CA PHE A 124 -17.81 5.50 -4.47
C PHE A 124 -16.67 5.39 -5.49
N ALA A 125 -15.98 4.24 -5.53
CA ALA A 125 -14.81 4.07 -6.37
C ALA A 125 -15.16 4.14 -7.88
N ALA A 126 -16.29 3.55 -8.27
CA ALA A 126 -16.82 3.65 -9.62
C ALA A 126 -17.22 5.09 -9.99
N GLY A 127 -17.83 5.83 -9.06
CA GLY A 127 -18.23 7.23 -9.26
C GLY A 127 -17.04 8.16 -9.52
N LEU A 128 -15.86 7.83 -8.97
CA LEU A 128 -14.60 8.54 -9.23
C LEU A 128 -13.82 8.00 -10.44
N GLY A 129 -14.36 6.98 -11.13
CA GLY A 129 -13.70 6.34 -12.26
C GLY A 129 -12.54 5.40 -11.91
N GLY A 130 -12.32 5.11 -10.63
CA GLY A 130 -11.16 4.31 -10.18
C GLY A 130 -9.83 4.99 -10.49
N ASP A 131 -8.88 4.22 -11.03
CA ASP A 131 -7.52 4.65 -11.41
C ASP A 131 -6.75 5.32 -10.27
N PHE A 132 -6.86 4.76 -9.05
CA PHE A 132 -6.04 5.19 -7.92
C PHE A 132 -4.60 4.75 -8.13
N ASP A 133 -3.64 5.66 -7.94
CA ASP A 133 -2.21 5.32 -7.93
C ASP A 133 -1.80 4.76 -6.56
N ILE A 134 -2.45 5.25 -5.48
CA ILE A 134 -2.25 4.76 -4.10
C ILE A 134 -3.61 4.60 -3.42
N ILE A 135 -3.80 3.47 -2.73
CA ILE A 135 -4.89 3.24 -1.78
C ILE A 135 -4.28 2.78 -0.46
N ILE A 136 -4.61 3.44 0.65
CA ILE A 136 -4.22 3.06 2.02
C ILE A 136 -5.48 2.68 2.81
N ASP A 137 -5.48 1.50 3.43
CA ASP A 137 -6.44 1.11 4.46
C ASP A 137 -5.81 1.24 5.85
N ASP A 138 -6.20 2.32 6.54
CA ASP A 138 -5.87 2.66 7.91
C ASP A 138 -7.16 2.93 8.73
N GLY A 139 -8.22 2.19 8.43
CA GLY A 139 -9.56 2.44 8.97
C GLY A 139 -9.82 1.75 10.31
N GLY A 140 -10.90 0.96 10.40
CA GLY A 140 -11.33 0.37 11.68
C GLY A 140 -10.56 -0.89 12.13
N HIS A 141 -9.73 -1.45 11.24
CA HIS A 141 -8.88 -2.63 11.44
C HIS A 141 -9.59 -3.93 11.88
N LEU A 142 -10.93 -4.01 11.84
CA LEU A 142 -11.60 -5.30 11.95
C LEU A 142 -11.24 -6.17 10.74
N MET A 143 -11.12 -7.49 10.94
CA MET A 143 -10.64 -8.36 9.87
C MET A 143 -11.54 -8.34 8.63
N ASP A 144 -12.85 -8.26 8.83
CA ASP A 144 -13.82 -8.13 7.74
C ASP A 144 -13.71 -6.78 7.04
N GLN A 145 -13.55 -5.68 7.79
CA GLN A 145 -13.33 -4.34 7.24
C GLN A 145 -12.13 -4.30 6.28
N GLN A 146 -10.95 -4.77 6.71
CA GLN A 146 -9.74 -4.77 5.88
C GLN A 146 -9.83 -5.72 4.68
N ILE A 147 -10.47 -6.88 4.86
CA ILE A 147 -10.64 -7.85 3.77
C ILE A 147 -11.66 -7.32 2.74
N ILE A 148 -12.78 -6.74 3.19
CA ILE A 148 -13.83 -6.23 2.31
C ILE A 148 -13.35 -5.02 1.52
N SER A 149 -12.68 -4.07 2.16
CA SER A 149 -12.11 -2.89 1.51
C SER A 149 -11.10 -3.31 0.43
N PHE A 150 -10.16 -4.21 0.73
CA PHE A 150 -9.19 -4.72 -0.24
C PHE A 150 -9.89 -5.37 -1.43
N LYS A 151 -10.81 -6.30 -1.17
CA LYS A 151 -11.55 -7.01 -2.23
C LYS A 151 -12.33 -6.06 -3.13
N THR A 152 -12.88 -4.99 -2.56
CA THR A 152 -13.71 -4.02 -3.28
C THR A 152 -12.88 -3.00 -4.05
N LEU A 153 -11.78 -2.53 -3.49
CA LEU A 153 -11.01 -1.40 -4.01
C LEU A 153 -9.81 -1.80 -4.88
N PHE A 154 -9.24 -2.99 -4.70
CA PHE A 154 -8.12 -3.46 -5.52
C PHE A 154 -8.40 -3.45 -7.05
N PRO A 155 -9.63 -3.76 -7.53
CA PRO A 155 -9.98 -3.59 -8.94
C PRO A 155 -9.83 -2.15 -9.45
N TYR A 156 -9.99 -1.15 -8.59
CA TYR A 156 -9.92 0.29 -8.92
C TYR A 156 -8.52 0.89 -8.76
N LEU A 157 -7.56 0.11 -8.25
CA LEU A 157 -6.15 0.49 -8.27
C LEU A 157 -5.62 0.44 -9.71
N LYS A 158 -4.75 1.36 -10.08
CA LYS A 158 -4.08 1.38 -11.39
C LYS A 158 -2.99 0.32 -11.48
N SER A 159 -2.68 -0.14 -12.70
CA SER A 159 -1.45 -0.91 -12.96
C SER A 159 -0.22 -0.08 -12.54
N GLY A 160 0.72 -0.70 -11.83
CA GLY A 160 1.83 -0.07 -11.14
C GLY A 160 1.47 0.65 -9.83
N GLY A 161 0.19 0.66 -9.44
CA GLY A 161 -0.28 1.31 -8.22
C GLY A 161 -0.01 0.49 -6.96
N TYR A 162 -0.14 1.15 -5.81
CA TYR A 162 0.12 0.58 -4.49
C TYR A 162 -1.16 0.48 -3.65
N TYR A 163 -1.50 -0.74 -3.21
CA TYR A 163 -2.47 -0.95 -2.14
C TYR A 163 -1.72 -1.19 -0.83
N VAL A 164 -2.04 -0.42 0.20
CA VAL A 164 -1.41 -0.51 1.52
C VAL A 164 -2.45 -0.88 2.56
N ILE A 165 -2.09 -1.80 3.45
CA ILE A 165 -2.90 -2.18 4.61
C ILE A 165 -2.05 -1.96 5.85
N GLU A 166 -2.45 -1.02 6.70
CA GLU A 166 -1.81 -0.72 7.98
C GLU A 166 -2.31 -1.65 9.11
N ASP A 167 -1.60 -1.62 10.23
CA ASP A 167 -2.02 -2.21 11.50
C ASP A 167 -2.43 -3.70 11.47
N LEU A 168 -1.72 -4.49 10.67
CA LEU A 168 -1.91 -5.95 10.60
C LEU A 168 -1.70 -6.68 11.94
N HIS A 169 -1.05 -6.05 12.92
CA HIS A 169 -0.93 -6.60 14.26
C HIS A 169 -2.30 -6.88 14.92
N THR A 170 -3.36 -6.17 14.53
CA THR A 170 -4.73 -6.40 15.00
C THR A 170 -5.25 -7.79 14.62
N SER A 171 -4.72 -8.39 13.55
CA SER A 171 -4.99 -9.79 13.17
C SER A 171 -4.69 -10.81 14.27
N TYR A 172 -3.93 -10.43 15.29
CA TYR A 172 -3.52 -11.32 16.37
C TYR A 172 -4.33 -11.15 17.66
N TRP A 173 -5.29 -10.23 17.68
CA TRP A 173 -6.04 -9.84 18.87
C TRP A 173 -7.53 -10.18 18.73
N LYS A 174 -8.09 -10.83 19.76
CA LYS A 174 -9.48 -11.27 19.79
C LYS A 174 -10.49 -10.14 19.59
N GLY A 175 -10.18 -8.94 20.06
CA GLY A 175 -11.03 -7.76 19.88
C GLY A 175 -11.27 -7.35 18.43
N PHE A 176 -10.37 -7.76 17.52
CA PHE A 176 -10.44 -7.40 16.10
C PHE A 176 -10.78 -8.59 15.19
N GLY A 177 -10.94 -9.80 15.75
CA GLY A 177 -11.20 -11.03 14.98
C GLY A 177 -10.04 -12.04 14.97
N GLY A 178 -8.93 -11.72 15.63
CA GLY A 178 -7.82 -12.65 15.87
C GLY A 178 -8.13 -13.70 16.95
N GLY A 179 -7.14 -14.54 17.25
CA GLY A 179 -7.26 -15.63 18.23
C GLY A 179 -6.58 -15.37 19.58
N GLY A 180 -5.87 -14.25 19.76
CA GLY A 180 -5.01 -14.00 20.91
C GLY A 180 -5.30 -12.72 21.70
N THR A 181 -4.36 -12.35 22.55
CA THR A 181 -4.35 -11.10 23.33
C THR A 181 -3.06 -10.33 23.05
N LEU A 182 -2.94 -9.11 23.60
CA LEU A 182 -1.69 -8.34 23.48
C LEU A 182 -0.49 -9.10 24.08
N SER A 183 -0.66 -9.79 25.21
CA SER A 183 0.40 -10.56 25.88
C SER A 183 0.64 -11.95 25.28
N MET A 184 -0.31 -12.47 24.50
CA MET A 184 -0.23 -13.77 23.85
C MET A 184 -0.86 -13.68 22.45
N PRO A 185 -0.17 -13.02 21.50
CA PRO A 185 -0.72 -12.78 20.17
C PRO A 185 -0.91 -14.10 19.42
N LYS A 186 -2.07 -14.25 18.79
CA LYS A 186 -2.41 -15.43 18.00
C LYS A 186 -3.32 -15.02 16.86
N SER A 187 -2.90 -15.28 15.63
CA SER A 187 -3.73 -15.07 14.45
C SER A 187 -4.86 -16.12 14.36
N GLY A 188 -5.75 -15.98 13.40
CA GLY A 188 -6.88 -16.87 13.14
C GLY A 188 -7.13 -17.06 11.65
N PRO A 189 -7.92 -18.08 11.27
CA PRO A 189 -8.12 -18.47 9.87
C PRO A 189 -8.86 -17.41 9.03
N ASN A 190 -9.61 -16.51 9.67
CA ASN A 190 -10.40 -15.48 9.00
C ASN A 190 -9.79 -14.08 9.17
N THR A 191 -8.49 -13.99 9.46
CA THR A 191 -7.82 -12.72 9.70
C THR A 191 -7.28 -12.12 8.40
N CYS A 192 -7.10 -10.80 8.36
CA CYS A 192 -6.49 -10.12 7.22
C CYS A 192 -5.09 -10.69 6.94
N THR A 193 -4.28 -10.92 7.98
CA THR A 193 -2.97 -11.59 7.82
C THR A 193 -3.09 -12.96 7.14
N GLU A 194 -4.07 -13.80 7.51
CA GLU A 194 -4.24 -15.11 6.88
C GLU A 194 -4.75 -15.00 5.43
N PHE A 195 -5.67 -14.07 5.17
CA PHE A 195 -6.11 -13.74 3.83
C PHE A 195 -4.92 -13.32 2.93
N LEU A 196 -4.04 -12.45 3.42
CA LEU A 196 -2.87 -11.98 2.68
C LEU A 196 -1.83 -13.09 2.41
N LYS A 197 -1.69 -14.07 3.31
CA LYS A 197 -0.87 -15.26 3.02
C LYS A 197 -1.43 -16.05 1.85
N GLY A 198 -2.75 -16.18 1.74
CA GLY A 198 -3.40 -16.82 0.60
C GLY A 198 -3.08 -16.14 -0.74
N LEU A 199 -2.90 -14.82 -0.76
CA LEU A 199 -2.52 -14.11 -1.97
C LEU A 199 -1.10 -14.47 -2.47
N VAL A 200 -0.24 -15.03 -1.61
CA VAL A 200 1.07 -15.57 -2.05
C VAL A 200 0.88 -16.74 -3.00
N ASP A 201 -0.13 -17.58 -2.78
CA ASP A 201 -0.48 -18.66 -3.71
C ASP A 201 -1.03 -18.10 -5.02
N ASP A 202 -1.81 -17.01 -4.98
CA ASP A 202 -2.33 -16.36 -6.18
C ASP A 202 -1.20 -15.81 -7.07
N VAL A 203 -0.17 -15.17 -6.49
CA VAL A 203 1.01 -14.69 -7.23
C VAL A 203 1.76 -15.84 -7.92
N ASN A 204 1.84 -17.01 -7.28
CA ASN A 204 2.57 -18.16 -7.81
C ASN A 204 1.72 -19.09 -8.69
N TYR A 205 0.40 -18.90 -8.72
CA TYR A 205 -0.55 -19.82 -9.34
C TYR A 205 -0.22 -20.11 -10.81
N THR A 206 0.05 -19.06 -11.59
CA THR A 206 0.36 -19.20 -13.02
C THR A 206 1.56 -20.09 -13.25
N ALA A 207 2.64 -19.89 -12.50
CA ALA A 207 3.83 -20.74 -12.58
C ALA A 207 3.53 -22.17 -12.13
N ALA A 208 2.72 -22.34 -11.09
CA ALA A 208 2.36 -23.65 -10.55
C ALA A 208 1.59 -24.53 -11.56
N VAL A 209 0.69 -23.94 -12.36
CA VAL A 209 -0.14 -24.69 -13.32
C VAL A 209 0.45 -24.78 -14.74
N THR A 210 1.47 -23.97 -15.05
CA THR A 210 2.07 -23.93 -16.40
C THR A 210 3.55 -24.30 -16.45
N ALA A 211 4.22 -24.40 -15.30
CA ALA A 211 5.68 -24.41 -15.19
C ALA A 211 6.37 -23.20 -15.87
N CYS A 212 5.65 -22.09 -16.06
CA CYS A 212 6.14 -20.86 -16.67
C CYS A 212 5.84 -19.65 -15.78
N ALA A 213 6.88 -18.96 -15.33
CA ALA A 213 6.74 -17.74 -14.52
C ALA A 213 6.42 -16.49 -15.36
N ASP A 214 6.63 -16.55 -16.67
CA ASP A 214 6.37 -15.42 -17.57
C ASP A 214 4.90 -15.43 -18.02
N SER A 215 4.09 -14.58 -17.39
CA SER A 215 2.66 -14.47 -17.65
C SER A 215 2.32 -14.04 -19.08
N ASP A 216 3.28 -13.50 -19.84
CA ASP A 216 3.04 -13.08 -21.22
C ASP A 216 3.22 -14.23 -22.21
N LYS A 217 3.77 -15.37 -21.75
CA LYS A 217 3.94 -16.60 -22.53
C LYS A 217 2.82 -17.63 -22.34
N ILE A 218 1.85 -17.37 -21.46
CA ILE A 218 0.75 -18.32 -21.21
C ILE A 218 -0.35 -18.22 -22.27
N SER A 219 -1.07 -19.32 -22.50
CA SER A 219 -2.18 -19.34 -23.46
C SER A 219 -3.33 -18.43 -23.03
N GLN A 220 -4.09 -17.90 -24.00
CA GLN A 220 -5.29 -17.12 -23.69
C GLN A 220 -6.35 -17.92 -22.92
N GLU A 221 -6.39 -19.24 -23.10
CA GLU A 221 -7.31 -20.11 -22.36
C GLU A 221 -7.02 -20.07 -20.86
N ILE A 222 -5.75 -20.20 -20.46
CA ILE A 222 -5.35 -20.13 -19.05
C ILE A 222 -5.60 -18.73 -18.52
N ARG A 223 -5.19 -17.69 -19.27
CA ARG A 223 -5.34 -16.29 -18.85
C ARG A 223 -6.79 -15.89 -18.55
N ARG A 224 -7.77 -16.46 -19.27
CA ARG A 224 -9.22 -16.21 -19.04
C ARG A 224 -9.78 -16.89 -17.79
N ARG A 225 -9.08 -17.88 -17.23
CA ARG A 225 -9.50 -18.61 -16.02
C ARG A 225 -8.91 -18.04 -14.73
N LEU A 226 -7.91 -17.17 -14.84
CA LEU A 226 -7.26 -16.55 -13.68
C LEU A 226 -8.22 -15.62 -12.95
N SER A 227 -8.15 -15.65 -11.62
CA SER A 227 -8.79 -14.63 -10.79
C SER A 227 -8.13 -13.26 -11.01
N THR A 228 -8.80 -12.20 -10.57
CA THR A 228 -8.20 -10.84 -10.55
C THR A 228 -6.88 -10.82 -9.78
N TYR A 229 -6.75 -11.56 -8.67
CA TYR A 229 -5.51 -11.58 -7.88
C TYR A 229 -4.37 -12.30 -8.61
N GLN A 230 -4.66 -13.44 -9.23
CA GLN A 230 -3.67 -14.22 -9.99
C GLN A 230 -3.17 -13.50 -11.25
N LYS A 231 -4.01 -12.63 -11.80
CA LYS A 231 -3.74 -11.88 -13.02
C LYS A 231 -3.07 -10.54 -12.74
N ASP A 232 -3.53 -9.84 -11.71
CA ASP A 232 -3.26 -8.41 -11.52
C ASP A 232 -2.39 -8.12 -10.28
N ILE A 233 -2.07 -9.08 -9.40
CA ILE A 233 -1.05 -8.83 -8.36
C ILE A 233 0.33 -9.09 -8.94
N GLU A 234 1.20 -8.08 -8.89
CA GLU A 234 2.61 -8.20 -9.27
C GLU A 234 3.45 -8.75 -8.12
N SER A 235 3.34 -8.14 -6.94
CA SER A 235 4.12 -8.51 -5.77
C SER A 235 3.47 -8.07 -4.46
N ILE A 236 3.88 -8.71 -3.37
CA ILE A 236 3.38 -8.48 -2.01
C ILE A 236 4.58 -8.29 -1.09
N HIS A 237 4.60 -7.21 -0.33
CA HIS A 237 5.72 -6.80 0.52
C HIS A 237 5.22 -6.67 1.97
N PHE A 238 5.60 -7.62 2.82
CA PHE A 238 5.28 -7.57 4.25
C PHE A 238 6.36 -6.82 5.02
N TYR A 239 5.91 -5.89 5.85
CA TYR A 239 6.69 -5.15 6.83
C TYR A 239 6.09 -5.34 8.22
N GLN A 240 6.75 -4.81 9.26
CA GLN A 240 6.23 -4.88 10.61
C GLN A 240 4.86 -4.19 10.67
N SER A 241 3.80 -4.97 10.86
CA SER A 241 2.41 -4.49 10.93
C SER A 241 1.90 -3.73 9.69
N LEU A 242 2.49 -3.95 8.52
CA LEU A 242 2.15 -3.23 7.29
C LEU A 242 2.32 -4.15 6.09
N CYS A 243 1.45 -4.08 5.09
CA CYS A 243 1.60 -4.79 3.83
C CYS A 243 1.39 -3.84 2.64
N ILE A 244 2.25 -3.94 1.64
CA ILE A 244 2.11 -3.24 0.36
C ILE A 244 1.94 -4.26 -0.76
N ILE A 245 0.90 -4.09 -1.57
CA ILE A 245 0.57 -4.93 -2.72
C ILE A 245 0.69 -4.06 -3.96
N ILE A 246 1.49 -4.51 -4.93
CA ILE A 246 1.70 -3.83 -6.20
C ILE A 246 0.83 -4.50 -7.26
N LYS A 247 0.08 -3.69 -8.03
CA LYS A 247 -0.77 -4.20 -9.11
C LYS A 247 -0.05 -4.17 -10.47
N LYS A 248 -0.27 -5.19 -11.30
CA LYS A 248 0.20 -5.31 -12.68
C LYS A 248 -0.81 -4.77 -13.69
#